data_AF-C1FES7-F1
#
_entry.id   AF-C1FES7-F1
#
_cell.length_a   1.000
_cell.length_b   1.000
_cell.length_c   1.000
_cell.angle_alpha   90.00
_cell.angle_beta   90.00
_cell.angle_gamma   90.00
#
_symmetry.space_group_name_H-M   'P 1'
#
loop_
_entity.id
_entity.type
_entity.pdbx_description
1 polymer ?
#
loop_
_entity_poly.entity_id
_entity_poly.type
_entity_poly.pdbx_seq_one_letter_code
_entity_poly.pdbx_strand_id
1 'polypeptide(L)'
;MRARGKVEVELQGVQRLSARCKECGGSQICEHGRQRFHCRECGGSGICEHGRGRHRCKECGGSQICEHGRVRSQCKECGGSGICEHGRRRSLCKECGGSGICEHGRQRYSCKECGGAGICEHGRERYSCKECRAAKAGTFPDVDVEVGVTEDASSKGAKRKRAPYTKGPCEHGVKYRSQCKVCSACPHGRQRNKCKECGGASICVHGRERNKCKECGGASICEHGRQRSHCKECGGASICVHARERNKCKECGGASFCEHGRQRRYCKECGGSQICEHGRVRRLCKECGGSGICEHGRQRPQCKECGGSQICEHGRQRYSCKECRAAKAKQR
;
A
#
# COMPACT_ATOMS: atom_id res chain seq x y z
N MET A 1 -31.65 -70.63 -24.75
CA MET A 1 -32.04 -69.40 -25.47
C MET A 1 -32.08 -68.24 -24.48
N ARG A 2 -31.06 -67.37 -24.46
CA ARG A 2 -31.04 -66.15 -23.64
C ARG A 2 -31.01 -64.97 -24.60
N ALA A 3 -32.14 -64.28 -24.71
CA ALA A 3 -32.28 -63.08 -25.51
C ALA A 3 -31.41 -61.97 -24.91
N ARG A 4 -30.52 -61.41 -25.74
CA ARG A 4 -29.70 -60.24 -25.43
C ARG A 4 -30.59 -59.01 -25.57
N GLY A 5 -31.11 -58.51 -24.44
CA GLY A 5 -31.71 -57.18 -24.36
C GLY A 5 -30.61 -56.13 -24.48
N LYS A 6 -30.64 -55.35 -25.57
CA LYS A 6 -29.80 -54.18 -25.78
C LYS A 6 -30.17 -53.15 -24.70
N VAL A 7 -29.28 -52.90 -23.76
CA VAL A 7 -29.36 -51.72 -22.90
C VAL A 7 -28.78 -50.58 -23.74
N GLU A 8 -29.65 -49.74 -24.29
CA GLU A 8 -29.24 -48.43 -24.80
C GLU A 8 -28.72 -47.61 -23.63
N VAL A 9 -27.41 -47.54 -23.51
CA VAL A 9 -26.73 -46.65 -22.57
C VAL A 9 -26.74 -45.28 -23.23
N GLU A 10 -27.79 -44.51 -22.95
CA GLU A 10 -27.87 -43.11 -23.36
C GLU A 10 -26.74 -42.35 -22.67
N LEU A 11 -25.70 -42.03 -23.44
CA LEU A 11 -24.59 -41.17 -23.06
C LEU A 11 -25.12 -39.73 -22.88
N GLN A 12 -25.78 -39.44 -21.77
CA GLN A 12 -26.01 -38.06 -21.34
C GLN A 12 -24.74 -37.50 -20.69
N GLY A 13 -23.74 -37.25 -21.53
CA GLY A 13 -22.65 -36.35 -21.23
C GLY A 13 -23.16 -34.92 -21.26
N VAL A 14 -23.51 -34.34 -20.11
CA VAL A 14 -23.68 -32.88 -19.98
C VAL A 14 -23.11 -32.41 -18.64
N GLN A 15 -21.88 -31.91 -18.73
CA GLN A 15 -21.35 -30.76 -17.99
C GLN A 15 -21.34 -30.85 -16.45
N ARG A 16 -20.19 -31.24 -15.88
CA ARG A 16 -19.75 -30.70 -14.58
C ARG A 16 -19.57 -29.19 -14.75
N LEU A 17 -20.67 -28.44 -14.61
CA LEU A 17 -20.66 -26.98 -14.55
C LEU A 17 -19.79 -26.60 -13.35
N SER A 18 -18.55 -26.22 -13.66
CA SER A 18 -17.59 -25.69 -12.69
C SER A 18 -18.29 -24.69 -11.78
N ALA A 19 -18.29 -24.93 -10.46
CA ALA A 19 -18.94 -24.06 -9.46
C ALA A 19 -18.46 -22.60 -9.48
N ARG A 20 -17.46 -22.29 -10.32
CA ARG A 20 -16.84 -20.99 -10.56
C ARG A 20 -17.04 -20.44 -11.99
N CYS A 21 -17.85 -21.08 -12.83
CA CYS A 21 -18.12 -20.61 -14.19
C CYS A 21 -18.99 -19.35 -14.14
N LYS A 22 -18.50 -18.30 -14.80
CA LYS A 22 -19.03 -16.93 -14.78
C LYS A 22 -20.17 -16.72 -15.77
N GLU A 23 -20.22 -17.52 -16.83
CA GLU A 23 -21.20 -17.46 -17.92
C GLU A 23 -22.47 -18.26 -17.60
N CYS A 24 -22.36 -19.29 -16.77
CA CYS A 24 -23.46 -20.14 -16.34
C CYS A 24 -24.01 -19.82 -14.94
N GLY A 25 -23.52 -18.74 -14.30
CA GLY A 25 -24.02 -18.29 -13.00
C GLY A 25 -23.85 -19.33 -11.88
N GLY A 26 -22.71 -20.03 -11.84
CA GLY A 26 -22.43 -21.03 -10.80
C GLY A 26 -22.79 -20.53 -9.40
N SER A 27 -23.34 -21.41 -8.56
CA SER A 27 -24.01 -21.08 -7.28
C SER A 27 -23.18 -20.24 -6.29
N GLN A 28 -21.86 -20.13 -6.50
CA GLN A 28 -20.93 -19.43 -5.63
C GLN A 28 -20.59 -18.00 -6.06
N ILE A 29 -20.95 -17.54 -7.26
CA ILE A 29 -20.62 -16.19 -7.76
C ILE A 29 -21.90 -15.36 -7.89
N CYS A 30 -21.91 -14.14 -7.34
CA CYS A 30 -23.04 -13.23 -7.45
C CYS A 30 -23.07 -12.52 -8.81
N GLU A 31 -24.17 -11.84 -9.11
CA GLU A 31 -24.32 -10.95 -10.28
C GLU A 31 -23.23 -9.87 -10.38
N HIS A 32 -22.64 -9.47 -9.24
CA HIS A 32 -21.51 -8.54 -9.16
C HIS A 32 -20.15 -9.18 -9.51
N GLY A 33 -20.12 -10.45 -9.94
CA GLY A 33 -18.92 -11.18 -10.33
C GLY A 33 -17.96 -11.51 -9.17
N ARG A 34 -18.40 -11.38 -7.92
CA ARG A 34 -17.65 -11.71 -6.69
C ARG A 34 -18.18 -13.03 -6.11
N GLN A 35 -17.42 -13.70 -5.25
CA GLN A 35 -17.95 -14.84 -4.51
C GLN A 35 -19.11 -14.37 -3.60
N ARG A 36 -20.29 -14.99 -3.70
CA ARG A 36 -21.51 -14.61 -2.96
C ARG A 36 -21.25 -14.46 -1.47
N PHE A 37 -20.50 -15.39 -0.88
CA PHE A 37 -20.09 -15.38 0.53
C PHE A 37 -19.32 -14.10 0.94
N HIS A 38 -18.58 -13.50 0.01
CA HIS A 38 -17.78 -12.29 0.19
C HIS A 38 -18.34 -11.07 -0.56
N CYS A 39 -19.60 -11.11 -1.01
CA CYS A 39 -20.18 -9.98 -1.72
C CYS A 39 -20.92 -9.06 -0.75
N ARG A 40 -20.38 -7.85 -0.51
CA ARG A 40 -21.03 -6.83 0.31
C ARG A 40 -22.38 -6.38 -0.27
N GLU A 41 -22.44 -6.21 -1.58
CA GLU A 41 -23.63 -5.74 -2.31
C GLU A 41 -24.78 -6.76 -2.28
N CYS A 42 -24.47 -8.05 -2.10
CA CYS A 42 -25.48 -9.12 -1.94
C CYS A 42 -25.68 -9.56 -0.48
N GLY A 43 -25.14 -8.83 0.51
CA GLY A 43 -25.27 -9.21 1.92
C GLY A 43 -24.59 -10.54 2.28
N GLY A 44 -23.50 -10.90 1.59
CA GLY A 44 -22.79 -12.16 1.79
C GLY A 44 -22.42 -12.43 3.25
N SER A 45 -22.75 -13.62 3.75
CA SER A 45 -22.63 -14.01 5.16
C SER A 45 -21.20 -13.95 5.73
N GLY A 46 -20.18 -13.93 4.88
CA GLY A 46 -18.78 -13.80 5.26
C GLY A 46 -18.32 -12.39 5.60
N ILE A 47 -19.11 -11.36 5.30
CA ILE A 47 -18.79 -9.94 5.53
C ILE A 47 -19.80 -9.35 6.52
N CYS A 48 -19.32 -8.50 7.43
CA CYS A 48 -20.19 -7.72 8.31
C CYS A 48 -20.57 -6.38 7.70
N GLU A 49 -21.53 -5.68 8.30
CA GLU A 49 -21.95 -4.34 7.90
C GLU A 49 -20.78 -3.33 7.81
N HIS A 50 -19.74 -3.52 8.62
CA HIS A 50 -18.49 -2.74 8.59
C HIS A 50 -17.55 -3.06 7.40
N GLY A 51 -17.97 -3.90 6.45
CA GLY A 51 -17.19 -4.25 5.25
C GLY A 51 -15.96 -5.11 5.52
N ARG A 52 -15.82 -5.68 6.72
CA ARG A 52 -14.73 -6.58 7.13
C ARG A 52 -15.23 -8.02 7.15
N GLY A 53 -14.31 -8.99 7.03
CA GLY A 53 -14.65 -10.40 7.25
C GLY A 53 -15.25 -10.57 8.65
N ARG A 54 -16.47 -11.11 8.74
CA ARG A 54 -17.27 -11.13 9.98
C ARG A 54 -16.51 -11.74 11.17
N HIS A 55 -15.79 -12.82 10.92
CA HIS A 55 -14.96 -13.51 11.92
C HIS A 55 -13.75 -12.70 12.43
N ARG A 56 -13.31 -11.65 11.72
CA ARG A 56 -12.19 -10.76 12.12
C ARG A 56 -12.64 -9.36 12.53
N CYS A 57 -13.94 -9.07 12.50
CA CYS A 57 -14.42 -7.74 12.79
C CYS A 57 -14.46 -7.50 14.30
N LYS A 58 -13.71 -6.50 14.78
CA LYS A 58 -13.67 -6.12 16.19
C LYS A 58 -15.00 -5.53 16.68
N GLU A 59 -15.64 -4.71 15.85
CA GLU A 59 -16.92 -4.06 16.17
C GLU A 59 -18.09 -5.07 16.20
N CYS A 60 -18.01 -6.17 15.46
CA CYS A 60 -19.01 -7.23 15.50
C CYS A 60 -18.67 -8.37 16.50
N GLY A 61 -17.64 -8.23 17.33
CA GLY A 61 -17.21 -9.29 18.24
C GLY A 61 -16.84 -10.59 17.51
N GLY A 62 -16.22 -10.50 16.33
CA GLY A 62 -15.90 -11.65 15.49
C GLY A 62 -15.14 -12.74 16.23
N SER A 63 -15.43 -14.00 15.93
CA SER A 63 -14.93 -15.17 16.66
C SER A 63 -13.40 -15.29 16.77
N GLN A 64 -12.62 -14.59 15.93
CA GLN A 64 -11.15 -14.53 16.02
C GLN A 64 -10.63 -13.37 16.85
N ILE A 65 -11.48 -12.52 17.43
CA ILE A 65 -11.10 -11.38 18.27
C ILE A 65 -11.35 -11.74 19.74
N CYS A 66 -10.36 -11.52 20.60
CA CYS A 66 -10.51 -11.72 22.04
C CYS A 66 -11.21 -10.52 22.69
N GLU A 67 -11.58 -10.66 23.96
CA GLU A 67 -12.10 -9.56 24.78
C GLU A 67 -11.12 -8.36 24.84
N HIS A 68 -9.81 -8.60 24.77
CA HIS A 68 -8.78 -7.56 24.66
C HIS A 68 -8.72 -6.89 23.28
N GLY A 69 -9.61 -7.24 22.36
CA GLY A 69 -9.71 -6.63 21.04
C GLY A 69 -8.52 -6.91 20.11
N ARG A 70 -7.75 -7.96 20.39
CA ARG A 70 -6.64 -8.49 19.57
C ARG A 70 -7.08 -9.79 18.89
N VAL A 71 -6.34 -10.24 17.87
CA VAL A 71 -6.58 -11.56 17.28
C VAL A 71 -6.30 -12.62 18.35
N ARG A 72 -7.28 -13.50 18.68
CA ARG A 72 -7.23 -14.48 19.78
C ARG A 72 -5.94 -15.31 19.76
N SER A 73 -5.56 -15.84 18.60
CA SER A 73 -4.34 -16.64 18.45
C SER A 73 -3.04 -15.85 18.69
N GLN A 74 -3.10 -14.53 18.71
CA GLN A 74 -1.97 -13.61 18.91
C GLN A 74 -2.12 -12.77 20.18
N CYS A 75 -3.06 -13.11 21.07
CA CYS A 75 -3.23 -12.38 22.33
C CYS A 75 -2.44 -13.08 23.44
N LYS A 76 -1.46 -12.39 24.03
CA LYS A 76 -0.67 -12.91 25.15
C LYS A 76 -1.53 -13.13 26.39
N GLU A 77 -2.40 -12.16 26.70
CA GLU A 77 -3.29 -12.18 27.87
C GLU A 77 -4.33 -13.32 27.81
N CYS A 78 -4.75 -13.73 26.61
CA CYS A 78 -5.64 -14.88 26.43
C CYS A 78 -4.90 -16.21 26.21
N GLY A 79 -3.57 -16.26 26.36
CA GLY A 79 -2.78 -17.48 26.10
C GLY A 79 -2.86 -17.97 24.66
N GLY A 80 -2.99 -17.06 23.69
CA GLY A 80 -3.21 -17.37 22.28
C GLY A 80 -2.21 -18.39 21.74
N SER A 81 -2.72 -19.40 21.00
CA SER A 81 -1.94 -20.55 20.51
C SER A 81 -0.71 -20.20 19.64
N GLY A 82 -0.63 -18.97 19.12
CA GLY A 82 0.48 -18.46 18.33
C GLY A 82 1.59 -17.78 19.13
N ILE A 83 1.44 -17.57 20.44
CA ILE A 83 2.41 -16.92 21.33
C ILE A 83 2.85 -17.90 22.42
N CYS A 84 4.15 -18.01 22.68
CA CYS A 84 4.67 -18.81 23.79
C CYS A 84 4.62 -18.05 25.11
N GLU A 85 4.85 -18.74 26.23
CA GLU A 85 4.97 -18.14 27.57
C GLU A 85 6.00 -17.00 27.63
N HIS A 86 7.07 -17.08 26.82
CA HIS A 86 8.09 -16.03 26.66
C HIS A 86 7.61 -14.80 25.88
N GLY A 87 6.34 -14.71 25.50
CA GLY A 87 5.76 -13.57 24.77
C GLY A 87 6.22 -13.44 23.32
N ARG A 88 6.96 -14.42 22.80
CA ARG A 88 7.40 -14.48 21.39
C ARG A 88 6.44 -15.30 20.55
N ARG A 89 6.46 -15.13 19.23
CA ARG A 89 5.70 -15.98 18.31
C ARG A 89 6.18 -17.43 18.50
N ARG A 90 5.28 -18.34 18.88
CA ARG A 90 5.61 -19.71 19.31
C ARG A 90 6.44 -20.48 18.27
N SER A 91 6.12 -20.31 16.99
CA SER A 91 6.88 -20.90 15.87
C SER A 91 8.29 -20.35 15.68
N LEU A 92 8.62 -19.20 16.30
CA LEU A 92 9.90 -18.49 16.21
C LEU A 92 10.55 -18.32 17.58
N CYS A 93 10.12 -19.07 18.61
CA CYS A 93 10.74 -19.01 19.92
C CYS A 93 11.79 -20.10 20.04
N LYS A 94 13.06 -19.71 20.26
CA LYS A 94 14.18 -20.64 20.42
C LYS A 94 14.06 -21.45 21.71
N GLU A 95 13.69 -20.79 22.80
CA GLU A 95 13.51 -21.40 24.14
C GLU A 95 12.38 -22.44 24.16
N CYS A 96 11.34 -22.27 23.33
CA CYS A 96 10.26 -23.25 23.19
C CYS A 96 10.49 -24.27 22.06
N GLY A 97 11.67 -24.30 21.43
CA GLY A 97 11.94 -25.20 20.31
C GLY A 97 11.00 -25.00 19.11
N GLY A 98 10.61 -23.75 18.84
CA GLY A 98 9.62 -23.42 17.82
C GLY A 98 9.92 -24.05 16.45
N SER A 99 8.90 -24.62 15.80
CA SER A 99 9.02 -25.38 14.55
C SER A 99 9.67 -24.63 13.37
N GLY A 100 9.72 -23.29 13.42
CA GLY A 100 10.37 -22.44 12.44
C GLY A 100 11.85 -22.18 12.69
N ILE A 101 12.42 -22.71 13.78
CA ILE A 101 13.84 -22.58 14.15
C ILE A 101 14.51 -23.95 14.02
N CYS A 102 15.73 -23.98 13.49
CA CYS A 102 16.54 -25.21 13.46
C CYS A 102 17.39 -25.37 14.72
N GLU A 103 18.01 -26.54 14.90
CA GLU A 103 18.92 -26.82 16.02
C GLU A 103 20.07 -25.79 16.14
N HIS A 104 20.50 -25.20 15.01
CA HIS A 104 21.49 -24.12 14.95
C HIS A 104 20.95 -22.75 15.43
N GLY A 105 19.72 -22.66 15.90
CA GLY A 105 19.10 -21.41 16.38
C GLY A 105 18.76 -20.39 15.29
N ARG A 106 18.86 -20.76 14.01
CA ARG A 106 18.51 -19.91 12.85
C ARG A 106 17.10 -20.26 12.35
N GLN A 107 16.48 -19.38 11.55
CA GLN A 107 15.21 -19.72 10.91
C GLN A 107 15.41 -20.90 9.95
N ARG A 108 14.63 -21.98 10.14
CA ARG A 108 14.78 -23.24 9.41
C ARG A 108 14.62 -23.07 7.89
N TYR A 109 13.80 -22.11 7.46
CA TYR A 109 13.61 -21.79 6.04
C TYR A 109 14.89 -21.25 5.38
N SER A 110 15.72 -20.50 6.10
CA SER A 110 16.92 -19.83 5.58
C SER A 110 18.23 -20.40 6.12
N CYS A 111 18.18 -21.46 6.95
CA CYS A 111 19.37 -22.08 7.49
C CYS A 111 20.11 -22.86 6.41
N LYS A 112 21.38 -22.50 6.16
CA LYS A 112 22.24 -23.17 5.17
C LYS A 112 22.67 -24.55 5.65
N GLU A 113 23.04 -24.69 6.92
CA GLU A 113 23.50 -25.94 7.53
C GLU A 113 22.39 -27.02 7.53
N CYS A 114 21.12 -26.61 7.64
CA CYS A 114 19.98 -27.53 7.56
C CYS A 114 19.38 -27.67 6.15
N GLY A 115 20.00 -27.09 5.11
CA GLY A 115 19.46 -27.15 3.74
C GLY A 115 18.07 -26.52 3.59
N GLY A 116 17.81 -25.43 4.32
CA GLY A 116 16.50 -24.78 4.39
C GLY A 116 15.88 -24.50 3.01
N ALA A 117 14.56 -24.65 2.89
CA ALA A 117 13.83 -24.57 1.62
C ALA A 117 13.97 -23.20 0.88
N GLY A 118 14.42 -22.16 1.58
CA GLY A 118 14.74 -20.85 1.03
C GLY A 118 16.16 -20.73 0.46
N ILE A 119 17.02 -21.72 0.69
CA ILE A 119 18.39 -21.80 0.19
C ILE A 119 18.44 -22.86 -0.92
N CYS A 120 19.23 -22.63 -1.96
CA CYS A 120 19.47 -23.62 -3.00
C CYS A 120 20.74 -24.43 -2.75
N GLU A 121 20.96 -25.49 -3.54
CA GLU A 121 22.18 -26.32 -3.50
C GLU A 121 23.47 -25.49 -3.66
N HIS A 122 23.40 -24.33 -4.32
CA HIS A 122 24.49 -23.38 -4.48
C HIS A 122 24.73 -22.47 -3.25
N GLY A 123 24.09 -22.75 -2.11
CA GLY A 123 24.27 -22.01 -0.84
C GLY A 123 23.75 -20.56 -0.83
N ARG A 124 22.99 -20.16 -1.86
CA ARG A 124 22.37 -18.82 -2.03
C ARG A 124 20.86 -18.87 -1.80
N GLU A 125 20.24 -17.73 -1.50
CA GLU A 125 18.77 -17.62 -1.46
C GLU A 125 18.17 -18.06 -2.81
N ARG A 126 17.26 -19.03 -2.77
CA ARG A 126 16.76 -19.76 -3.94
C ARG A 126 16.08 -18.85 -4.97
N TYR A 127 15.43 -17.77 -4.53
CA TYR A 127 14.82 -16.77 -5.42
C TYR A 127 15.84 -15.81 -6.06
N SER A 128 17.02 -15.71 -5.48
CA SER A 128 18.13 -14.85 -5.90
C SER A 128 19.23 -15.61 -6.67
N CYS A 129 19.23 -16.94 -6.60
CA CYS A 129 20.25 -17.78 -7.24
C CYS A 129 20.06 -17.81 -8.76
N LYS A 130 21.09 -17.38 -9.49
CA LYS A 130 21.09 -17.32 -10.96
C LYS A 130 21.09 -18.72 -11.60
N GLU A 131 21.89 -19.64 -11.06
CA GLU A 131 22.06 -21.01 -11.55
C GLU A 131 20.76 -21.83 -11.41
N CYS A 132 20.14 -21.86 -10.23
CA CYS A 132 18.84 -22.54 -10.04
C CYS A 132 17.69 -21.91 -10.82
N ARG A 133 17.82 -20.64 -11.20
CA ARG A 133 16.79 -19.93 -11.97
C ARG A 133 16.88 -20.22 -13.47
N ALA A 134 18.05 -20.58 -13.98
CA ALA A 134 18.23 -21.03 -15.36
C ALA A 134 17.73 -22.48 -15.54
N ALA A 135 18.00 -23.36 -14.57
CA ALA A 135 17.61 -24.77 -14.62
C ALA A 135 16.08 -25.02 -14.64
N LYS A 136 15.25 -24.09 -14.12
CA LYS A 136 13.78 -24.21 -14.13
C LYS A 136 13.10 -23.67 -15.39
N ALA A 137 13.87 -23.24 -16.39
CA ALA A 137 13.37 -22.58 -17.61
C ALA A 137 13.51 -23.43 -18.89
N GLY A 138 13.45 -24.77 -18.78
CA GLY A 138 13.54 -25.69 -19.93
C GLY A 138 12.19 -26.01 -20.59
N THR A 139 12.09 -25.65 -21.87
CA THR A 139 11.34 -26.27 -23.00
C THR A 139 9.83 -26.55 -22.88
N PHE A 140 9.02 -25.74 -23.58
CA PHE A 140 7.80 -26.21 -24.26
C PHE A 140 8.09 -26.15 -25.76
N PRO A 141 7.88 -27.23 -26.54
CA PRO A 141 8.06 -27.16 -27.99
C PRO A 141 6.93 -26.33 -28.64
N ASP A 142 7.32 -25.54 -29.63
CA ASP A 142 6.45 -24.71 -30.46
C ASP A 142 5.42 -25.57 -31.20
N VAL A 143 4.13 -25.29 -30.96
CA VAL A 143 3.03 -25.71 -31.84
C VAL A 143 2.43 -24.43 -32.39
N ASP A 144 2.67 -24.20 -33.68
CA ASP A 144 2.11 -23.09 -34.44
C ASP A 144 0.58 -23.24 -34.50
N VAL A 145 -0.12 -22.30 -33.88
CA VAL A 145 -1.57 -22.11 -34.09
C VAL A 145 -1.72 -20.75 -34.76
N GLU A 146 -2.00 -20.78 -36.06
CA GLU A 146 -2.46 -19.61 -36.80
C GLU A 146 -3.85 -19.22 -36.30
N VAL A 147 -3.97 -18.01 -35.75
CA VAL A 147 -5.27 -17.42 -35.39
C VAL A 147 -5.56 -16.31 -36.40
N GLY A 148 -6.52 -16.59 -37.27
CA GLY A 148 -7.08 -15.62 -38.21
C GLY A 148 -7.62 -14.39 -37.47
N VAL A 149 -7.22 -13.21 -37.96
CA VAL A 149 -7.71 -11.92 -37.48
C VAL A 149 -9.06 -11.65 -38.13
N THR A 150 -10.13 -11.69 -37.35
CA THR A 150 -11.37 -10.99 -37.69
C THR A 150 -11.33 -9.61 -37.05
N GLU A 151 -11.34 -8.59 -37.90
CA GLU A 151 -11.53 -7.18 -37.51
C GLU A 151 -12.97 -7.02 -37.01
N ASP A 152 -13.17 -6.63 -35.75
CA ASP A 152 -14.30 -5.77 -35.37
C ASP A 152 -14.12 -5.11 -34.01
N ALA A 153 -14.49 -3.83 -33.97
CA ALA A 153 -14.17 -2.87 -32.94
C ALA A 153 -15.04 -2.97 -31.68
N SER A 154 -14.42 -2.95 -30.49
CA SER A 154 -15.07 -2.34 -29.32
C SER A 154 -14.06 -1.95 -28.23
N SER A 155 -14.04 -0.66 -27.92
CA SER A 155 -13.18 0.01 -26.94
C SER A 155 -13.50 -0.44 -25.49
N LYS A 156 -13.04 -1.62 -25.08
CA LYS A 156 -12.90 -2.01 -23.68
C LYS A 156 -11.50 -2.58 -23.48
N GLY A 157 -10.69 -1.85 -22.71
CA GLY A 157 -9.23 -2.03 -22.61
C GLY A 157 -8.78 -3.48 -22.56
N ALA A 158 -8.22 -3.95 -23.68
CA ALA A 158 -7.54 -5.23 -23.76
C ALA A 158 -6.43 -5.27 -22.69
N LYS A 159 -6.54 -6.20 -21.74
CA LYS A 159 -5.42 -6.52 -20.85
C LYS A 159 -4.30 -7.06 -21.71
N ARG A 160 -3.35 -6.20 -22.08
CA ARG A 160 -2.14 -6.59 -22.80
C ARG A 160 -1.50 -7.74 -22.03
N LYS A 161 -1.32 -8.90 -22.68
CA LYS A 161 -0.53 -9.99 -22.12
C LYS A 161 0.84 -9.40 -21.78
N ARG A 162 1.19 -9.40 -20.49
CA ARG A 162 2.43 -8.80 -20.02
C ARG A 162 3.58 -9.60 -20.64
N ALA A 163 4.40 -8.96 -21.46
CA ALA A 163 5.56 -9.58 -22.07
C ALA A 163 6.41 -10.30 -21.00
N PRO A 164 7.06 -11.42 -21.34
CA PRO A 164 7.90 -12.18 -20.42
C PRO A 164 8.89 -11.26 -19.71
N TYR A 165 9.00 -11.42 -18.39
CA TYR A 165 9.87 -10.58 -17.57
C TYR A 165 11.33 -10.95 -17.87
N THR A 166 11.97 -10.21 -18.77
CA THR A 166 13.42 -10.33 -18.98
C THR A 166 14.11 -9.88 -17.69
N LYS A 167 14.65 -10.81 -16.88
CA LYS A 167 15.46 -10.42 -15.72
C LYS A 167 16.94 -10.48 -16.10
N GLY A 168 17.52 -9.31 -16.29
CA GLY A 168 18.94 -9.06 -16.55
C GLY A 168 19.12 -7.56 -16.82
N PRO A 169 20.34 -7.01 -16.65
CA PRO A 169 20.62 -5.68 -17.16
C PRO A 169 20.29 -5.62 -18.65
N CYS A 170 19.82 -4.48 -19.13
CA CYS A 170 19.64 -4.31 -20.58
C CYS A 170 21.00 -4.39 -21.29
N GLU A 171 20.97 -4.48 -22.62
CA GLU A 171 22.18 -4.43 -23.47
C GLU A 171 23.04 -3.17 -23.23
N HIS A 172 22.47 -2.14 -22.60
CA HIS A 172 23.16 -0.91 -22.18
C HIS A 172 23.72 -0.99 -20.74
N GLY A 173 23.85 -2.18 -20.15
CA GLY A 173 24.45 -2.40 -18.83
C GLY A 173 23.57 -2.01 -17.62
N VAL A 174 22.37 -1.46 -17.83
CA VAL A 174 21.53 -0.97 -16.72
C VAL A 174 20.63 -2.08 -16.18
N LYS A 175 20.74 -2.34 -14.87
CA LYS A 175 20.00 -3.40 -14.14
C LYS A 175 18.48 -3.39 -14.37
N TYR A 176 17.88 -2.20 -14.46
CA TYR A 176 16.46 -2.04 -14.72
C TYR A 176 16.25 -1.29 -16.04
N ARG A 177 15.58 -1.91 -17.02
CA ARG A 177 15.23 -1.28 -18.31
C ARG A 177 14.47 0.05 -18.15
N SER A 178 13.71 0.21 -17.07
CA SER A 178 13.02 1.48 -16.72
C SER A 178 13.97 2.62 -16.34
N GLN A 179 15.21 2.31 -15.94
CA GLN A 179 16.25 3.28 -15.60
C GLN A 179 17.23 3.51 -16.76
N CYS A 180 17.21 2.66 -17.79
CA CYS A 180 18.02 2.83 -18.97
C CYS A 180 17.46 3.97 -19.83
N LYS A 181 18.23 5.04 -20.06
CA LYS A 181 17.80 6.19 -20.88
C LYS A 181 17.41 5.76 -22.31
N VAL A 182 18.11 4.78 -22.88
CA VAL A 182 17.83 4.27 -24.23
C VAL A 182 16.60 3.36 -24.24
N CYS A 183 16.54 2.32 -23.39
CA CYS A 183 15.41 1.38 -23.38
C CYS A 183 14.10 2.01 -22.87
N SER A 184 14.18 2.99 -21.97
CA SER A 184 13.00 3.66 -21.42
C SER A 184 12.50 4.81 -22.28
N ALA A 185 13.27 5.27 -23.28
CA ALA A 185 12.85 6.32 -24.19
C ALA A 185 11.84 5.83 -25.25
N CYS A 186 10.93 6.71 -25.63
CA CYS A 186 10.05 6.57 -26.78
C CYS A 186 10.67 7.30 -27.99
N PRO A 187 10.17 7.08 -29.22
CA PRO A 187 10.61 7.82 -30.41
C PRO A 187 10.46 9.34 -30.27
N HIS A 188 9.58 9.83 -29.39
CA HIS A 188 9.41 11.26 -29.07
C HIS A 188 10.43 11.80 -28.06
N GLY A 189 11.51 11.07 -27.76
CA GLY A 189 12.59 11.49 -26.84
C GLY A 189 12.20 11.54 -25.36
N ARG A 190 11.00 11.06 -24.97
CA ARG A 190 10.49 11.06 -23.59
C ARG A 190 10.50 9.65 -23.01
N GLN A 191 10.44 9.51 -21.68
CA GLN A 191 10.25 8.19 -21.07
C GLN A 191 8.90 7.60 -21.52
N ARG A 192 8.87 6.35 -22.01
CA ARG A 192 7.67 5.68 -22.57
C ARG A 192 6.48 5.69 -21.62
N ASN A 193 6.71 5.54 -20.31
CA ASN A 193 5.64 5.60 -19.31
C ASN A 193 5.09 7.01 -19.06
N LYS A 194 5.84 8.06 -19.40
CA LYS A 194 5.48 9.48 -19.24
C LYS A 194 5.14 10.18 -20.56
N CYS A 195 5.19 9.48 -21.69
CA CYS A 195 4.91 10.09 -22.98
C CYS A 195 3.40 10.16 -23.24
N LYS A 196 2.87 11.38 -23.38
CA LYS A 196 1.46 11.65 -23.75
C LYS A 196 1.10 11.01 -25.09
N GLU A 197 1.94 11.23 -26.11
CA GLU A 197 1.74 10.73 -27.48
C GLU A 197 1.81 9.20 -27.58
N CYS A 198 2.49 8.52 -26.64
CA CYS A 198 2.53 7.06 -26.60
C CYS A 198 1.43 6.45 -25.71
N GLY A 199 0.59 7.27 -25.08
CA GLY A 199 -0.35 6.80 -24.05
C GLY A 199 0.37 6.11 -22.89
N GLY A 200 1.52 6.64 -22.46
CA GLY A 200 2.38 6.04 -21.44
C GLY A 200 1.66 5.76 -20.12
N ALA A 201 2.00 4.66 -19.42
CA ALA A 201 1.26 4.16 -18.26
C ALA A 201 0.94 5.21 -17.15
N SER A 202 1.78 6.23 -17.00
CA SER A 202 1.67 7.26 -15.96
C SER A 202 0.87 8.50 -16.40
N ILE A 203 0.80 8.80 -17.70
CA ILE A 203 0.15 10.01 -18.23
C ILE A 203 -0.97 9.61 -19.20
N CYS A 204 -2.14 10.24 -19.07
CA CYS A 204 -3.23 10.01 -20.01
C CYS A 204 -3.07 10.85 -21.28
N VAL A 205 -3.91 10.60 -22.28
CA VAL A 205 -3.96 11.38 -23.52
C VAL A 205 -4.29 12.86 -23.27
N HIS A 206 -4.90 13.20 -22.13
CA HIS A 206 -5.14 14.59 -21.70
C HIS A 206 -3.90 15.26 -21.08
N GLY A 207 -2.75 14.59 -21.03
CA GLY A 207 -1.51 15.13 -20.46
C GLY A 207 -1.49 15.22 -18.93
N ARG A 208 -2.50 14.68 -18.25
CA ARG A 208 -2.59 14.61 -16.78
C ARG A 208 -2.08 13.27 -16.27
N GLU A 209 -1.68 13.20 -15.00
CA GLU A 209 -1.39 11.91 -14.34
C GLU A 209 -2.63 11.00 -14.40
N ARG A 210 -2.47 9.79 -14.92
CA ARG A 210 -3.59 8.90 -15.27
C ARG A 210 -4.46 8.54 -14.07
N ASN A 211 -3.86 8.32 -12.91
CA ASN A 211 -4.57 8.04 -11.66
C ASN A 211 -5.34 9.27 -11.12
N LYS A 212 -4.94 10.49 -11.49
CA LYS A 212 -5.58 11.75 -11.07
C LYS A 212 -6.49 12.37 -12.13
N CYS A 213 -6.53 11.82 -13.34
CA CYS A 213 -7.30 12.38 -14.44
C CYS A 213 -8.80 12.05 -14.28
N LYS A 214 -9.63 13.07 -14.07
CA LYS A 214 -11.10 12.95 -13.97
C LYS A 214 -11.71 12.40 -15.26
N GLU A 215 -11.31 12.93 -16.41
CA GLU A 215 -11.80 12.52 -17.75
C GLU A 215 -11.46 11.07 -18.09
N CYS A 216 -10.42 10.49 -17.47
CA CYS A 216 -10.07 9.08 -17.64
C CYS A 216 -10.61 8.17 -16.52
N GLY A 217 -11.43 8.69 -15.60
CA GLY A 217 -11.89 7.92 -14.43
C GLY A 217 -10.75 7.47 -13.53
N GLY A 218 -9.70 8.29 -13.40
CA GLY A 218 -8.48 7.97 -12.66
C GLY A 218 -8.79 7.40 -11.26
N ALA A 219 -8.14 6.30 -10.91
CA ALA A 219 -8.45 5.52 -9.70
C ALA A 219 -8.41 6.34 -8.38
N SER A 220 -7.66 7.45 -8.36
CA SER A 220 -7.55 8.33 -7.20
C SER A 220 -8.68 9.37 -7.12
N ILE A 221 -9.50 9.53 -8.15
CA ILE A 221 -10.64 10.46 -8.18
C ILE A 221 -11.94 9.66 -7.99
N CYS A 222 -12.87 10.18 -7.18
CA CYS A 222 -14.21 9.63 -7.06
C CYS A 222 -15.16 10.27 -8.09
N GLU A 223 -16.38 9.75 -8.18
CA GLU A 223 -17.43 10.31 -9.05
C GLU A 223 -17.73 11.78 -8.74
N HIS A 224 -17.57 12.21 -7.48
CA HIS A 224 -17.69 13.59 -7.04
C HIS A 224 -16.53 14.51 -7.49
N GLY A 225 -15.58 14.00 -8.29
CA GLY A 225 -14.44 14.77 -8.80
C GLY A 225 -13.39 15.13 -7.75
N ARG A 226 -13.52 14.65 -6.51
CA ARG A 226 -12.54 14.84 -5.41
C ARG A 226 -11.59 13.65 -5.33
N GLN A 227 -10.46 13.82 -4.65
CA GLN A 227 -9.61 12.67 -4.32
C GLN A 227 -10.40 11.67 -3.47
N ARG A 228 -10.47 10.42 -3.90
CA ARG A 228 -11.28 9.35 -3.28
C ARG A 228 -10.93 9.13 -1.81
N SER A 229 -9.66 9.27 -1.44
CA SER A 229 -9.22 9.20 -0.03
C SER A 229 -9.72 10.36 0.83
N HIS A 230 -9.96 11.53 0.25
CA HIS A 230 -10.42 12.76 0.92
C HIS A 230 -11.88 13.10 0.59
N CYS A 231 -12.64 12.18 -0.01
CA CYS A 231 -14.04 12.43 -0.31
C CYS A 231 -14.92 12.03 0.88
N LYS A 232 -15.60 13.00 1.50
CA LYS A 232 -16.53 12.75 2.60
C LYS A 232 -17.72 11.90 2.15
N GLU A 233 -18.29 12.22 0.99
CA GLU A 233 -19.43 11.53 0.39
C GLU A 233 -19.12 10.05 0.07
N CYS A 234 -17.87 9.72 -0.28
CA CYS A 234 -17.43 8.34 -0.51
C CYS A 234 -16.88 7.63 0.75
N GLY A 235 -16.92 8.26 1.94
CA GLY A 235 -16.32 7.68 3.16
C GLY A 235 -14.80 7.49 3.05
N GLY A 236 -14.11 8.44 2.40
CA GLY A 236 -12.69 8.36 2.09
C GLY A 236 -11.82 7.99 3.30
N ALA A 237 -10.81 7.14 3.07
CA ALA A 237 -9.94 6.61 4.12
C ALA A 237 -9.13 7.68 4.89
N SER A 238 -9.02 8.91 4.38
CA SER A 238 -8.38 10.02 5.08
C SER A 238 -9.34 10.79 5.99
N ILE A 239 -10.65 10.59 5.90
CA ILE A 239 -11.67 11.33 6.66
C ILE A 239 -12.25 10.43 7.75
N CYS A 240 -12.36 10.93 8.97
CA CYS A 240 -13.02 10.21 10.06
C CYS A 240 -14.54 10.48 10.09
N VAL A 241 -15.25 9.79 10.99
CA VAL A 241 -16.70 9.97 11.20
C VAL A 241 -17.08 11.41 11.55
N HIS A 242 -16.16 12.17 12.16
CA HIS A 242 -16.34 13.61 12.47
C HIS A 242 -16.08 14.53 11.28
N ALA A 243 -15.96 14.01 10.06
CA ALA A 243 -15.64 14.76 8.84
C ALA A 243 -14.30 15.54 8.87
N ARG A 244 -13.41 15.20 9.80
CA ARG A 244 -12.05 15.76 9.92
C ARG A 244 -11.04 14.80 9.30
N GLU A 245 -9.86 15.30 8.93
CA GLU A 245 -8.76 14.42 8.55
C GLU A 245 -8.44 13.45 9.72
N ARG A 246 -8.47 12.15 9.45
CA ARG A 246 -8.41 11.08 10.45
C ARG A 246 -7.13 11.12 11.28
N ASN A 247 -6.00 11.45 10.67
CA ASN A 247 -4.73 11.64 11.35
C ASN A 247 -4.69 12.89 12.24
N LYS A 248 -5.53 13.91 11.98
CA LYS A 248 -5.64 15.17 12.73
C LYS A 248 -6.88 15.22 13.63
N CYS A 249 -7.68 14.16 13.70
CA CYS A 249 -8.87 14.15 14.53
C CYS A 249 -8.49 13.76 15.97
N LYS A 250 -8.61 14.69 16.92
CA LYS A 250 -8.36 14.45 18.34
C LYS A 250 -9.32 13.40 18.92
N GLU A 251 -10.61 13.51 18.59
CA GLU A 251 -11.66 12.60 19.08
C GLU A 251 -11.48 11.16 18.56
N CYS A 252 -10.85 10.97 17.41
CA CYS A 252 -10.53 9.62 16.90
C CYS A 252 -9.15 9.12 17.33
N GLY A 253 -8.44 9.83 18.22
CA GLY A 253 -7.06 9.49 18.60
C GLY A 253 -6.10 9.50 17.39
N GLY A 254 -6.34 10.40 16.44
CA GLY A 254 -5.56 10.52 15.21
C GLY A 254 -4.06 10.60 15.49
N ALA A 255 -3.25 10.03 14.60
CA ALA A 255 -1.80 9.89 14.79
C ALA A 255 -1.04 11.18 15.14
N SER A 256 -1.62 12.37 14.90
CA SER A 256 -1.06 13.66 15.29
C SER A 256 -1.20 13.98 16.77
N PHE A 257 -2.09 13.32 17.50
CA PHE A 257 -2.39 13.56 18.92
C PHE A 257 -1.99 12.36 19.80
N CYS A 258 -1.39 12.62 20.95
CA CYS A 258 -1.11 11.59 21.95
C CYS A 258 -2.35 11.32 22.80
N GLU A 259 -2.28 10.30 23.65
CA GLU A 259 -3.30 10.00 24.66
C GLU A 259 -3.53 11.17 25.63
N HIS A 260 -2.51 11.99 25.88
CA HIS A 260 -2.61 13.24 26.67
C HIS A 260 -3.36 14.38 25.95
N GLY A 261 -3.93 14.13 24.76
CA GLY A 261 -4.70 15.11 24.00
C GLY A 261 -3.88 16.28 23.42
N ARG A 262 -2.55 16.25 23.53
CA ARG A 262 -1.60 17.21 22.94
C ARG A 262 -1.12 16.71 21.57
N GLN A 263 -0.59 17.59 20.74
CA GLN A 263 0.07 17.13 19.50
C GLN A 263 1.28 16.27 19.85
N ARG A 264 1.37 15.03 19.34
CA ARG A 264 2.46 14.06 19.68
C ARG A 264 3.84 14.68 19.53
N ARG A 265 4.04 15.46 18.46
CA ARG A 265 5.33 16.10 18.17
C ARG A 265 5.79 17.06 19.27
N TYR A 266 4.88 17.64 20.05
CA TYR A 266 5.16 18.60 21.12
C TYR A 266 4.87 18.05 22.53
N CYS A 267 4.47 16.79 22.65
CA CYS A 267 4.16 16.22 23.96
C CYS A 267 5.45 15.86 24.69
N LYS A 268 5.72 16.52 25.82
CA LYS A 268 6.89 16.23 26.66
C LYS A 268 6.83 14.82 27.25
N GLU A 269 5.66 14.44 27.76
CA GLU A 269 5.39 13.12 28.36
C GLU A 269 5.58 11.96 27.36
N CYS A 270 5.35 12.20 26.06
CA CYS A 270 5.59 11.19 25.01
C CYS A 270 6.96 11.30 24.33
N GLY A 271 7.87 12.16 24.82
CA GLY A 271 9.18 12.37 24.17
C GLY A 271 9.06 12.92 22.74
N GLY A 272 8.12 13.84 22.52
CA GLY A 272 7.79 14.37 21.19
C GLY A 272 9.00 14.84 20.39
N SER A 273 9.00 14.56 19.07
CA SER A 273 10.14 14.85 18.18
C SER A 273 10.53 16.34 18.07
N GLN A 274 9.71 17.26 18.56
CA GLN A 274 10.02 18.69 18.61
C GLN A 274 10.40 19.18 20.01
N ILE A 275 10.47 18.31 21.02
CA ILE A 275 10.93 18.63 22.37
C ILE A 275 12.36 18.14 22.54
N CYS A 276 13.26 19.01 23.01
CA CYS A 276 14.64 18.61 23.31
C CYS A 276 14.72 17.92 24.68
N GLU A 277 15.89 17.36 25.01
CA GLU A 277 16.16 16.81 26.33
C GLU A 277 15.96 17.84 27.46
N HIS A 278 16.19 19.13 27.19
CA HIS A 278 15.92 20.24 28.12
C HIS A 278 14.41 20.56 28.30
N GLY A 279 13.50 19.76 27.72
CA GLY A 279 12.06 19.96 27.84
C GLY A 279 11.51 21.22 27.15
N ARG A 280 12.32 21.88 26.30
CA ARG A 280 11.95 23.06 25.50
C ARG A 280 11.67 22.63 24.05
N VAL A 281 11.00 23.48 23.28
CA VAL A 281 10.84 23.23 21.84
C VAL A 281 12.21 23.30 21.17
N ARG A 282 12.65 22.21 20.50
CA ARG A 282 13.99 22.06 19.88
C ARG A 282 14.41 23.27 19.06
N ARG A 283 13.51 23.79 18.21
CA ARG A 283 13.76 24.98 17.38
C ARG A 283 14.09 26.25 18.19
N LEU A 284 13.62 26.33 19.43
CA LEU A 284 13.76 27.48 20.33
C LEU A 284 14.66 27.17 21.53
N CYS A 285 15.42 26.07 21.51
CA CYS A 285 16.33 25.74 22.58
C CYS A 285 17.71 26.33 22.27
N LYS A 286 18.15 27.31 23.06
CA LYS A 286 19.48 27.92 22.92
C LYS A 286 20.59 26.90 23.16
N GLU A 287 20.43 26.07 24.19
CA GLU A 287 21.38 25.00 24.57
C GLU A 287 21.55 23.95 23.46
N CYS A 288 20.51 23.68 22.67
CA CYS A 288 20.59 22.77 21.52
C CYS A 288 20.96 23.48 20.20
N GLY A 289 21.30 24.78 20.20
CA GLY A 289 21.54 25.53 18.97
C GLY A 289 20.32 25.58 18.04
N GLY A 290 19.13 25.66 18.61
CA GLY A 290 17.87 25.57 17.87
C GLY A 290 17.79 26.57 16.70
N SER A 291 17.38 26.08 15.52
CA SER A 291 17.36 26.84 14.26
C SER A 291 16.44 28.08 14.25
N GLY A 292 15.64 28.31 15.29
CA GLY A 292 14.83 29.50 15.49
C GLY A 292 15.52 30.61 16.27
N ILE A 293 16.68 30.35 16.88
CA ILE A 293 17.47 31.31 17.64
C ILE A 293 18.71 31.70 16.82
N CYS A 294 19.07 32.97 16.86
CA CYS A 294 20.29 33.49 16.25
C CYS A 294 21.45 33.43 17.26
N GLU A 295 22.67 33.65 16.79
CA GLU A 295 23.85 33.74 17.66
C GLU A 295 23.70 34.80 18.76
N HIS A 296 22.96 35.88 18.49
CA HIS A 296 22.62 36.93 19.45
C HIS A 296 21.59 36.51 20.52
N GLY A 297 21.18 35.23 20.58
CA GLY A 297 20.23 34.70 21.55
C GLY A 297 18.78 35.15 21.36
N ARG A 298 18.48 35.92 20.32
CA ARG A 298 17.12 36.37 19.95
C ARG A 298 16.47 35.38 18.98
N GLN A 299 15.13 35.37 18.90
CA GLN A 299 14.46 34.64 17.82
C GLN A 299 14.89 35.24 16.48
N ARG A 300 15.42 34.42 15.56
CA ARG A 300 15.87 34.84 14.21
C ARG A 300 14.91 35.79 13.48
N PRO A 301 13.59 35.53 13.41
CA PRO A 301 12.67 36.45 12.74
C PRO A 301 12.56 37.82 13.41
N GLN A 302 12.95 37.95 14.68
CA GLN A 302 12.89 39.17 15.49
C GLN A 302 14.28 39.75 15.78
N CYS A 303 15.34 39.22 15.19
CA CYS A 303 16.67 39.75 15.37
C CYS A 303 16.93 40.85 14.33
N LYS A 304 17.12 42.09 14.78
CA LYS A 304 17.45 43.22 13.89
C LYS A 304 18.81 43.01 13.23
N GLU A 305 19.79 42.56 14.00
CA GLU A 305 21.17 42.32 13.55
C GLU A 305 21.25 41.22 12.48
N CYS A 306 20.36 40.22 12.53
CA CYS A 306 20.27 39.16 11.50
C CYS A 306 19.27 39.47 10.37
N GLY A 307 18.75 40.70 10.27
CA GLY A 307 17.77 41.05 9.22
C GLY A 307 16.43 40.28 9.35
N GLY A 308 15.99 40.01 10.57
CA GLY A 308 14.83 39.19 10.87
C GLY A 308 13.55 39.62 10.14
N SER A 309 12.83 38.65 9.57
CA SER A 309 11.67 38.88 8.70
C SER A 309 10.49 39.60 9.36
N GLN A 310 10.41 39.67 10.70
CA GLN A 310 9.37 40.40 11.44
C GLN A 310 9.77 41.84 11.76
N ILE A 311 11.01 42.26 11.51
CA ILE A 311 11.47 43.64 11.73
C ILE A 311 11.52 44.38 10.39
N CYS A 312 10.97 45.59 10.34
CA CYS A 312 11.09 46.46 9.17
C CYS A 312 12.44 47.18 9.16
N GLU A 313 12.78 47.80 8.05
CA GLU A 313 13.94 48.68 7.93
C GLU A 313 13.94 49.79 9.01
N HIS A 314 12.76 50.25 9.45
CA HIS A 314 12.59 51.22 10.54
C HIS A 314 12.86 50.64 11.95
N GLY A 315 13.33 49.39 12.07
CA GLY A 315 13.67 48.76 13.35
C GLY A 315 12.47 48.40 14.24
N ARG A 316 11.24 48.51 13.73
CA ARG A 316 9.99 48.17 14.43
C ARG A 316 9.44 46.84 13.92
N GLN A 317 8.48 46.23 14.64
CA GLN A 317 7.81 45.05 14.13
C GLN A 317 6.97 45.43 12.89
N ARG A 318 7.16 44.71 11.77
CA ARG A 318 6.56 45.04 10.46
C ARG A 318 5.05 45.18 10.52
N TYR A 319 4.37 44.39 11.37
CA TYR A 319 2.92 44.41 11.49
C TYR A 319 2.38 45.60 12.29
N SER A 320 3.20 46.28 13.09
CA SER A 320 2.83 47.45 13.92
C SER A 320 3.46 48.75 13.43
N CYS A 321 4.40 48.69 12.48
CA CYS A 321 5.00 49.87 11.87
C CYS A 321 3.98 50.64 11.01
N LYS A 322 3.63 51.86 11.44
CA LYS A 322 2.69 52.74 10.75
C LYS A 322 3.14 53.06 9.32
N GLU A 323 4.44 53.34 9.13
CA GLU A 323 5.04 53.64 7.82
C GLU A 323 4.95 52.43 6.88
N CYS A 324 5.27 51.22 7.33
CA CYS A 324 5.14 50.01 6.52
C CYS A 324 3.67 49.64 6.21
N ARG A 325 2.74 49.90 7.15
CA ARG A 325 1.30 49.72 6.91
C ARG A 325 0.79 50.68 5.84
N ALA A 326 1.19 51.95 5.92
CA ALA A 326 0.83 52.97 4.93
C ALA A 326 1.42 52.67 3.54
N ALA A 327 2.67 52.20 3.48
CA ALA A 327 3.32 51.80 2.22
C ALA A 327 2.61 50.61 1.55
N LYS A 328 2.16 49.61 2.32
CA LYS A 328 1.40 48.46 1.79
C LYS A 328 -0.02 48.84 1.32
N ALA A 329 -0.62 49.87 1.91
CA ALA A 329 -1.95 50.34 1.52
C ALA A 329 -1.95 51.08 0.18
N LYS A 330 -0.82 51.65 -0.24
CA LYS A 330 -0.66 52.35 -1.53
C LYS A 330 -0.33 51.42 -2.71
N GLN A 331 -0.16 50.12 -2.48
CA GLN A 331 0.22 49.10 -3.48
C GLN A 331 -0.90 48.08 -3.74
N ARG A 332 -2.11 48.30 -3.21
CA ARG A 332 -3.33 47.53 -3.49
C ARG A 332 -4.32 48.41 -4.22
#